data_AF-A0A369QW59-F1
#
_entry.id   AF-A0A369QW59-F1
#
_cell.length_a   1.000
_cell.length_b   1.000
_cell.length_c   1.000
_cell.angle_alpha   90.00
_cell.angle_beta   90.00
_cell.angle_gamma   90.00
#
_symmetry.space_group_name_H-M   'P 1'
#
loop_
_entity.id
_entity.type
_entity.pdbx_description
1 polymer ?
#
loop_
_entity_poly.entity_id
_entity_poly.type
_entity_poly.pdbx_seq_one_letter_code
_entity_poly.pdbx_strand_id
1 'polypeptide(L)'
;MRLTDAKIRAARPGETTKKLSDGGGLQLHVTPAGGKLWRLAYRFEAKQRTLAIGRYPDISLKAARNARDAAKALIAEGRDPSVEKRKAKIAPPTWAEVALEFLEHERQRGRAEGTVKKLAHQIDHTIRAFGDRPIAELRASDLLPLLRVFERGGKHETARQVRALCSRIFRYAVATDRCENDPAAVLTGALVSPPRSGYPAITNREEVGALMRALRGYAGEPTTATALRVLAYTFLRPGEVISLRWTDVDWSERLISIPAARMKMNRPHLVPISRQVAEALRALQPWTGDGPLIFPSLRAPGKAISNNTLNAALPARPRPRRADEDHPCSHRQRQGIHRPAVRPAQARSHGQPR
;
A
#
# COMPACT_ATOMS: atom_id res chain seq x y z
N MET A 1 -56.73 27.01 -1.20
CA MET A 1 -56.68 27.54 0.20
C MET A 1 -55.43 26.99 0.87
N ARG A 2 -54.59 27.83 1.50
CA ARG A 2 -53.41 27.35 2.25
C ARG A 2 -53.85 26.61 3.53
N LEU A 3 -53.11 25.58 3.93
CA LEU A 3 -53.35 24.86 5.18
C LEU A 3 -52.83 25.66 6.37
N THR A 4 -53.50 25.50 7.50
CA THR A 4 -53.07 25.98 8.82
C THR A 4 -52.87 24.79 9.74
N ASP A 5 -52.01 24.93 10.76
CA ASP A 5 -51.72 23.81 11.69
C ASP A 5 -53.00 23.30 12.38
N ALA A 6 -53.92 24.21 12.75
CA ALA A 6 -55.24 23.86 13.29
C ALA A 6 -56.06 22.99 12.34
N LYS A 7 -56.10 23.31 11.04
CA LYS A 7 -56.80 22.51 10.02
C LYS A 7 -56.15 21.14 9.80
N ILE A 8 -54.83 21.06 9.94
CA ILE A 8 -54.08 19.81 9.81
C ILE A 8 -54.36 18.89 11.01
N ARG A 9 -54.38 19.43 12.23
CA ARG A 9 -54.74 18.68 13.45
C ARG A 9 -56.18 18.17 13.38
N ALA A 10 -57.12 19.02 13.00
CA ALA A 10 -58.54 18.70 12.89
C ALA A 10 -58.89 17.76 11.71
N ALA A 11 -57.98 17.52 10.77
CA ALA A 11 -58.21 16.63 9.64
C ALA A 11 -58.43 15.18 10.11
N ARG A 12 -59.64 14.67 9.88
CA ARG A 12 -60.04 13.28 10.18
C ARG A 12 -59.81 12.35 8.99
N PRO A 13 -59.56 11.05 9.25
CA PRO A 13 -59.51 10.03 8.21
C PRO A 13 -60.87 9.89 7.49
N GLY A 14 -60.83 9.45 6.24
CA GLY A 14 -62.01 9.01 5.50
C GLY A 14 -61.80 7.59 4.97
N GLU A 15 -62.80 7.05 4.27
CA GLU A 15 -62.75 5.73 3.65
C GLU A 15 -61.60 5.58 2.64
N THR A 16 -61.23 6.69 1.98
CA THR A 16 -60.08 6.76 1.07
C THR A 16 -59.10 7.86 1.50
N THR A 17 -57.88 7.82 0.95
CA THR A 17 -56.83 8.80 1.29
C THR A 17 -57.27 10.21 0.89
N LYS A 18 -57.50 11.06 1.89
CA LYS A 18 -57.90 12.46 1.69
C LYS A 18 -56.68 13.32 1.39
N LYS A 19 -56.70 14.03 0.25
CA LYS A 19 -55.63 14.94 -0.17
C LYS A 19 -56.01 16.38 0.18
N LEU A 20 -55.28 16.99 1.10
CA LEU A 20 -55.44 18.39 1.49
C LEU A 20 -54.29 19.21 0.87
N SER A 21 -54.61 20.13 -0.04
CA SER A 21 -53.59 20.93 -0.73
C SER A 21 -53.18 22.16 0.08
N ASP A 22 -51.87 22.40 0.22
CA ASP A 22 -51.29 23.63 0.81
C ASP A 22 -50.84 24.64 -0.27
N GLY A 23 -50.86 24.25 -1.54
CA GLY A 23 -50.43 25.06 -2.67
C GLY A 23 -49.00 24.78 -3.12
N GLY A 24 -48.71 25.15 -4.38
CA GLY A 24 -47.41 24.87 -5.01
C GLY A 24 -47.08 23.39 -5.14
N GLY A 25 -48.10 22.52 -5.23
CA GLY A 25 -47.94 21.06 -5.33
C GLY A 25 -47.79 20.34 -3.99
N LEU A 26 -47.62 21.07 -2.86
CA LEU A 26 -47.55 20.46 -1.53
C LEU A 26 -48.94 20.03 -1.06
N GLN A 27 -49.03 18.79 -0.59
CA GLN A 27 -50.25 18.13 -0.17
C GLN A 27 -50.02 17.36 1.13
N LEU A 28 -51.00 17.41 2.03
CA LEU A 28 -51.12 16.48 3.15
C LEU A 28 -52.06 15.34 2.76
N HIS A 29 -51.54 14.12 2.77
CA HIS A 29 -52.30 12.90 2.53
C HIS A 29 -52.69 12.31 3.88
N VAL A 30 -53.98 12.34 4.19
CA VAL A 30 -54.55 11.72 5.39
C VAL A 30 -55.03 10.32 4.99
N THR A 31 -54.34 9.29 5.47
CA THR A 31 -54.66 7.90 5.16
C THR A 31 -55.88 7.42 5.96
N PRO A 32 -56.61 6.38 5.49
CA PRO A 32 -57.73 5.79 6.24
C PRO A 32 -57.31 5.31 7.65
N ALA A 33 -56.06 4.87 7.80
CA ALA A 33 -55.47 4.46 9.08
C ALA A 33 -55.08 5.63 10.02
N GLY A 34 -55.39 6.88 9.68
CA GLY A 34 -55.06 8.04 10.54
C GLY A 34 -53.69 8.67 10.32
N GLY A 35 -52.86 8.12 9.43
CA GLY A 35 -51.55 8.67 9.11
C GLY A 35 -51.65 9.96 8.31
N LYS A 36 -50.87 10.98 8.68
CA LYS A 36 -50.81 12.27 7.98
C LYS A 36 -49.43 12.41 7.33
N LEU A 37 -49.38 12.35 6.00
CA LEU A 37 -48.14 12.29 5.23
C LEU A 37 -48.00 13.52 4.32
N TRP A 38 -46.88 14.22 4.44
CA TRP A 38 -46.50 15.29 3.51
C TRP A 38 -45.99 14.71 2.20
N ARG A 39 -46.60 15.15 1.10
CA ARG A 39 -46.21 14.79 -0.26
C ARG A 39 -46.18 16.01 -1.16
N LEU A 40 -45.23 16.04 -2.09
CA LEU A 40 -45.15 17.04 -3.14
C LEU A 40 -45.49 16.39 -4.48
N ALA A 41 -46.59 16.82 -5.09
CA ALA A 41 -46.89 16.51 -6.48
C ALA A 41 -46.15 17.49 -7.39
N TYR A 42 -45.38 16.96 -8.35
CA TYR A 42 -44.59 17.75 -9.30
C TYR A 42 -44.57 17.08 -10.69
N ARG A 43 -44.13 17.82 -11.71
CA ARG A 43 -43.85 17.25 -13.04
C ARG A 43 -42.37 17.38 -13.33
N PHE A 44 -41.79 16.34 -13.90
CA PHE A 44 -40.41 16.30 -14.38
C PHE A 44 -40.40 15.51 -15.68
N GLU A 45 -39.82 16.07 -16.75
CA GLU A 45 -39.81 15.49 -18.11
C GLU A 45 -41.23 15.09 -18.58
N ALA A 46 -42.18 16.02 -18.50
CA ALA A 46 -43.60 15.84 -18.83
C ALA A 46 -44.37 14.76 -18.02
N LYS A 47 -43.72 13.98 -17.14
CA LYS A 47 -44.35 12.96 -16.29
C LYS A 47 -44.72 13.52 -14.92
N GLN A 48 -45.92 13.18 -14.44
CA GLN A 48 -46.35 13.53 -13.08
C GLN A 48 -45.74 12.55 -12.07
N ARG A 49 -45.07 13.09 -11.06
CA ARG A 49 -44.41 12.33 -9.98
C ARG A 49 -44.84 12.86 -8.62
N THR A 50 -44.66 12.05 -7.58
CA THR A 50 -44.96 12.43 -6.20
C THR A 50 -43.76 12.15 -5.30
N LEU A 51 -43.21 13.19 -4.67
CA LEU A 51 -42.13 13.09 -3.70
C LEU A 51 -42.71 12.98 -2.28
N ALA A 52 -42.36 11.92 -1.55
CA ALA A 52 -42.66 11.83 -0.13
C ALA A 52 -41.72 12.74 0.66
N ILE A 53 -42.25 13.65 1.48
CA ILE A 53 -41.45 14.55 2.32
C ILE A 53 -41.24 13.91 3.70
N GLY A 54 -42.33 13.56 4.39
CA GLY A 54 -42.29 12.95 5.72
C GLY A 54 -43.68 12.86 6.37
N ARG A 55 -43.74 12.44 7.64
CA ARG A 55 -44.99 12.33 8.41
C ARG A 55 -45.22 13.58 9.26
N TYR A 56 -46.46 13.97 9.47
CA TYR A 56 -46.87 14.94 10.49
C TYR A 56 -47.22 14.20 11.79
N PRO A 57 -46.79 14.67 12.98
CA PRO A 57 -46.16 15.96 13.25
C PRO A 57 -44.62 16.00 13.14
N ASP A 58 -43.93 14.88 12.89
CA ASP A 58 -42.45 14.79 12.81
C ASP A 58 -41.84 15.86 11.89
N ILE A 59 -42.52 16.16 10.78
CA ILE A 59 -42.28 17.30 9.91
C ILE A 59 -43.41 18.32 10.08
N SER A 60 -43.06 19.48 10.64
CA SER A 60 -43.98 20.61 10.79
C SER A 60 -44.41 21.17 9.43
N LEU A 61 -45.53 21.91 9.40
CA LEU A 61 -45.99 22.60 8.18
C LEU A 61 -44.91 23.54 7.61
N LYS A 62 -44.16 24.24 8.47
CA LYS A 62 -43.05 25.10 8.06
C LYS A 62 -41.93 24.29 7.40
N ALA A 63 -41.51 23.19 8.02
CA ALA A 63 -40.49 22.31 7.47
C ALA A 63 -40.93 21.68 6.13
N ALA A 64 -42.21 21.30 6.01
CA ALA A 64 -42.78 20.79 4.76
C ALA A 64 -42.76 21.83 3.62
N ARG A 65 -43.04 23.11 3.92
CA ARG A 65 -42.94 24.21 2.95
C ARG A 65 -41.49 24.45 2.52
N ASN A 66 -40.54 24.46 3.45
CA ASN A 66 -39.12 24.57 3.13
C ASN A 66 -38.65 23.41 2.24
N ALA A 67 -39.04 22.18 2.55
CA ALA A 67 -38.73 21.00 1.74
C ALA A 67 -39.34 21.06 0.33
N ARG A 68 -40.56 21.63 0.19
CA ARG A 68 -41.16 21.91 -1.12
C ARG A 68 -40.30 22.87 -1.93
N ASP A 69 -39.87 23.97 -1.32
CA ASP A 69 -39.13 25.02 -2.02
C ASP A 69 -37.74 24.51 -2.45
N ALA A 70 -37.06 23.76 -1.59
CA ALA A 70 -35.82 23.06 -1.96
C ALA A 70 -36.00 22.08 -3.12
N ALA A 71 -37.06 21.25 -3.10
CA ALA A 71 -37.34 20.31 -4.19
C ALA A 71 -37.69 21.03 -5.50
N LYS A 72 -38.31 22.21 -5.44
CA LYS A 72 -38.59 23.03 -6.63
C LYS A 72 -37.35 23.67 -7.23
N ALA A 73 -36.39 24.09 -6.39
CA ALA A 73 -35.11 24.58 -6.87
C ALA A 73 -34.38 23.50 -7.69
N LEU A 74 -34.36 22.26 -7.20
CA LEU A 74 -33.80 21.12 -7.93
C LEU A 74 -34.46 20.89 -9.29
N ILE A 75 -35.80 20.97 -9.35
CA ILE A 75 -36.55 20.83 -10.61
C ILE A 75 -36.19 21.96 -11.60
N ALA A 76 -36.03 23.19 -11.11
CA ALA A 76 -35.63 24.33 -11.94
C ALA A 76 -34.22 24.17 -12.50
N GLU A 77 -33.32 23.49 -11.78
CA GLU A 77 -31.99 23.09 -12.25
C GLU A 77 -32.00 21.85 -13.17
N GLY A 78 -33.17 21.30 -13.50
CA GLY A 78 -33.28 20.10 -14.34
C GLY A 78 -32.92 18.80 -13.61
N ARG A 79 -32.92 18.77 -12.28
CA ARG A 79 -32.63 17.58 -11.46
C ARG A 79 -33.91 17.00 -10.84
N ASP A 80 -34.06 15.66 -10.86
CA ASP A 80 -35.21 14.99 -10.24
C ASP A 80 -35.03 14.87 -8.70
N PRO A 81 -35.90 15.50 -7.89
CA PRO A 81 -35.78 15.46 -6.42
C PRO A 81 -35.90 14.06 -5.80
N SER A 82 -36.60 13.12 -6.46
CA SER A 82 -36.74 11.75 -5.99
C SER A 82 -35.45 10.94 -6.18
N VAL A 83 -34.69 11.21 -7.25
CA VAL A 83 -33.38 10.60 -7.49
C VAL A 83 -32.37 11.14 -6.49
N GLU A 84 -32.35 12.45 -6.26
CA GLU A 84 -31.45 13.08 -5.28
C GLU A 84 -31.74 12.60 -3.85
N LYS A 85 -33.02 12.46 -3.48
CA LYS A 85 -33.40 11.85 -2.20
C LYS A 85 -33.01 10.37 -2.09
N ARG A 86 -32.99 9.63 -3.21
CA ARG A 86 -32.53 8.24 -3.24
C ARG A 86 -31.01 8.15 -3.13
N LYS A 87 -30.26 9.02 -3.82
CA LYS A 87 -28.79 9.13 -3.67
C LYS A 87 -28.40 9.46 -2.23
N ALA A 88 -29.11 10.38 -1.59
CA ALA A 88 -28.89 10.73 -0.17
C ALA A 88 -29.24 9.60 0.82
N LYS A 89 -29.98 8.57 0.40
CA LYS A 89 -30.31 7.40 1.24
C LYS A 89 -29.30 6.26 1.12
N ILE A 90 -28.49 6.22 0.06
CA ILE A 90 -27.40 5.26 -0.07
C ILE A 90 -26.26 5.84 0.75
N ALA A 91 -25.77 5.07 1.72
CA ALA A 91 -24.60 5.50 2.49
C ALA A 91 -23.46 5.80 1.51
N PRO A 92 -22.79 6.96 1.63
CA PRO A 92 -21.67 7.28 0.76
C PRO A 92 -20.59 6.21 0.92
N PRO A 93 -19.92 5.79 -0.17
CA PRO A 93 -18.94 4.73 -0.10
C PRO A 93 -17.78 5.15 0.81
N THR A 94 -17.37 4.22 1.65
CA THR A 94 -16.26 4.40 2.57
C THR A 94 -14.91 4.25 1.85
N TRP A 95 -13.85 4.76 2.46
CA TRP A 95 -12.50 4.54 1.95
C TRP A 95 -12.18 3.05 1.82
N ALA A 96 -12.54 2.24 2.82
CA ALA A 96 -12.22 0.81 2.84
C ALA A 96 -12.85 0.07 1.65
N GLU A 97 -14.13 0.32 1.37
CA GLU A 97 -14.83 -0.29 0.24
C GLU A 97 -14.14 0.04 -1.09
N VAL A 98 -13.85 1.33 -1.32
CA VAL A 98 -13.23 1.78 -2.57
C VAL A 98 -11.79 1.30 -2.70
N ALA A 99 -11.03 1.26 -1.60
CA ALA A 99 -9.65 0.78 -1.60
C ALA A 99 -9.56 -0.72 -1.91
N LEU A 100 -10.46 -1.54 -1.35
CA LEU A 100 -10.53 -2.98 -1.63
C LEU A 100 -10.99 -3.25 -3.05
N GLU A 101 -11.98 -2.51 -3.55
CA GLU A 101 -12.41 -2.59 -4.95
C GLU A 101 -11.26 -2.20 -5.92
N PHE A 102 -10.51 -1.15 -5.59
CA PHE A 102 -9.33 -0.76 -6.35
C PHE A 102 -8.26 -1.87 -6.38
N LEU A 103 -8.02 -2.54 -5.26
CA LEU A 103 -7.08 -3.66 -5.18
C LEU A 103 -7.51 -4.80 -6.11
N GLU A 104 -8.80 -5.11 -6.11
CA GLU A 104 -9.37 -6.13 -6.97
C GLU A 104 -9.26 -5.77 -8.46
N HIS A 105 -9.59 -4.52 -8.80
CA HIS A 105 -9.41 -3.99 -10.15
C HIS A 105 -7.95 -4.08 -10.62
N GLU A 106 -6.98 -3.79 -9.75
CA GLU A 106 -5.56 -3.92 -10.07
C GLU A 106 -5.13 -5.38 -10.29
N ARG A 107 -5.73 -6.33 -9.55
CA ARG A 107 -5.53 -7.77 -9.74
C ARG A 107 -6.06 -8.23 -11.10
N GLN A 108 -7.27 -7.81 -11.47
CA GLN A 108 -7.91 -8.14 -12.75
C GLN A 108 -7.14 -7.57 -13.95
N ARG A 109 -6.43 -6.45 -13.78
CA ARG A 109 -5.53 -5.88 -14.81
C ARG A 109 -4.23 -6.68 -15.01
N GLY A 110 -4.09 -7.85 -14.40
CA GLY A 110 -2.92 -8.71 -14.55
C GLY A 110 -1.68 -8.20 -13.84
N ARG A 111 -1.85 -7.37 -12.79
CA ARG A 111 -0.70 -6.91 -11.99
C ARG A 111 -0.07 -8.09 -11.26
N ALA A 112 1.27 -8.15 -11.26
CA ALA A 112 2.01 -9.23 -10.62
C ALA A 112 1.63 -9.39 -9.14
N GLU A 113 1.45 -10.64 -8.69
CA GLU A 113 0.97 -11.00 -7.35
C GLU A 113 1.79 -10.36 -6.21
N GLY A 114 3.12 -10.29 -6.36
CA GLY A 114 3.98 -9.61 -5.38
C GLY A 114 3.69 -8.12 -5.23
N THR A 115 3.25 -7.47 -6.32
CA THR A 115 2.83 -6.06 -6.29
C THR A 115 1.44 -5.92 -5.66
N VAL A 116 0.50 -6.83 -5.96
CA VAL A 116 -0.83 -6.85 -5.34
C VAL A 116 -0.72 -7.02 -3.82
N LYS A 117 0.11 -7.97 -3.35
CA LYS A 117 0.40 -8.13 -1.91
C LYS A 117 0.98 -6.88 -1.26
N LYS A 118 1.89 -6.20 -1.95
CA LYS A 118 2.44 -4.92 -1.48
C LYS A 118 1.35 -3.84 -1.36
N LEU A 119 0.47 -3.74 -2.36
CA LEU A 119 -0.65 -2.79 -2.34
C LEU A 119 -1.61 -3.12 -1.19
N ALA A 120 -1.98 -4.39 -1.01
CA ALA A 120 -2.84 -4.84 0.09
C ALA A 120 -2.28 -4.44 1.46
N HIS A 121 -0.98 -4.65 1.69
CA HIS A 121 -0.33 -4.24 2.94
C HIS A 121 -0.35 -2.72 3.14
N GLN A 122 -0.18 -1.93 2.09
CA GLN A 122 -0.26 -0.47 2.17
C GLN A 122 -1.70 0.02 2.39
N ILE A 123 -2.68 -0.64 1.77
CA ILE A 123 -4.12 -0.37 1.95
C ILE A 123 -4.53 -0.63 3.40
N ASP A 124 -4.08 -1.72 4.01
CA ASP A 124 -4.36 -2.05 5.41
C ASP A 124 -3.98 -0.91 6.38
N HIS A 125 -2.82 -0.26 6.17
CA HIS A 125 -2.45 0.94 6.95
C HIS A 125 -3.44 2.10 6.79
N THR A 126 -4.00 2.28 5.59
CA THR A 126 -4.98 3.35 5.31
C THR A 126 -6.36 3.01 5.88
N ILE A 127 -6.79 1.74 5.81
CA ILE A 127 -8.06 1.27 6.37
C ILE A 127 -8.05 1.43 7.89
N ARG A 128 -6.97 1.06 8.56
CA ARG A 128 -6.85 1.25 10.02
C ARG A 128 -6.91 2.71 10.45
N ALA A 129 -6.48 3.63 9.59
CA ALA A 129 -6.42 5.05 9.91
C ALA A 129 -7.76 5.78 9.67
N PHE A 130 -8.44 5.47 8.56
CA PHE A 130 -9.65 6.19 8.14
C PHE A 130 -10.59 5.37 7.24
N GLY A 131 -10.56 4.04 7.36
CA GLY A 131 -11.30 3.11 6.49
C GLY A 131 -12.81 3.35 6.45
N ASP A 132 -13.42 3.59 7.62
CA ASP A 132 -14.89 3.74 7.74
C ASP A 132 -15.40 5.13 7.32
N ARG A 133 -14.50 6.05 6.98
CA ARG A 133 -14.88 7.41 6.60
C ARG A 133 -15.32 7.45 5.14
N PRO A 134 -16.38 8.23 4.80
CA PRO A 134 -16.78 8.45 3.43
C PRO A 134 -15.62 9.03 2.61
N ILE A 135 -15.35 8.44 1.43
CA ILE A 135 -14.21 8.87 0.60
C ILE A 135 -14.33 10.32 0.14
N ALA A 136 -15.56 10.79 -0.12
CA ALA A 136 -15.85 12.16 -0.52
C ALA A 136 -15.56 13.20 0.57
N GLU A 137 -15.50 12.80 1.84
CA GLU A 137 -15.26 13.70 2.97
C GLU A 137 -13.80 13.77 3.40
N LEU A 138 -12.95 12.88 2.88
CA LEU A 138 -11.53 12.82 3.24
C LEU A 138 -10.77 14.02 2.68
N ARG A 139 -9.93 14.62 3.51
CA ARG A 139 -9.09 15.78 3.18
C ARG A 139 -7.61 15.46 3.36
N ALA A 140 -6.75 16.31 2.82
CA ALA A 140 -5.30 16.20 2.98
C ALA A 140 -4.88 16.17 4.47
N SER A 141 -5.60 16.88 5.33
CA SER A 141 -5.41 16.90 6.80
C SER A 141 -5.68 15.56 7.47
N ASP A 142 -6.51 14.70 6.86
CA ASP A 142 -6.82 13.38 7.39
C ASP A 142 -5.74 12.34 7.03
N LEU A 143 -5.11 12.52 5.86
CA LEU A 143 -4.04 11.66 5.37
C LEU A 143 -2.69 11.97 6.04
N LEU A 144 -2.41 13.24 6.29
CA LEU A 144 -1.11 13.70 6.77
C LEU A 144 -0.67 13.03 8.10
N PRO A 145 -1.54 12.82 9.11
CA PRO A 145 -1.18 12.11 10.34
C PRO A 145 -0.63 10.71 10.08
N LEU A 146 -1.27 9.93 9.20
CA LEU A 146 -0.82 8.59 8.83
C LEU A 146 0.56 8.65 8.18
N LEU A 147 0.77 9.56 7.24
CA LEU A 147 2.05 9.69 6.53
C LEU A 147 3.18 10.09 7.49
N ARG A 148 2.91 10.98 8.44
CA ARG A 148 3.85 11.40 9.49
C ARG A 148 4.22 10.29 10.47
N VAL A 149 3.40 9.25 10.64
CA VAL A 149 3.78 8.07 11.42
C VAL A 149 4.96 7.35 10.76
N PHE A 150 4.93 7.20 9.44
CA PHE A 150 6.03 6.58 8.69
C PHE A 150 7.29 7.46 8.70
N GLU A 151 7.15 8.77 8.57
CA GLU A 151 8.29 9.70 8.61
C GLU A 151 8.98 9.71 9.98
N ARG A 152 8.22 9.79 11.07
CA ARG A 152 8.78 9.72 12.44
C ARG A 152 9.50 8.41 12.70
N GLY A 153 9.11 7.33 12.02
CA GLY A 153 9.81 6.04 12.05
C GLY A 153 10.99 5.92 11.07
N GLY A 154 11.39 7.00 10.39
CA GLY A 154 12.47 7.01 9.38
C GLY A 154 12.12 6.33 8.06
N LYS A 155 10.85 5.95 7.84
CA LYS A 155 10.39 5.19 6.66
C LYS A 155 9.89 6.11 5.55
N HIS A 156 10.73 7.05 5.12
CA HIS A 156 10.36 8.09 4.14
C HIS A 156 9.85 7.52 2.80
N GLU A 157 10.50 6.49 2.25
CA GLU A 157 10.03 5.87 1.00
C GLU A 157 8.68 5.16 1.18
N THR A 158 8.42 4.57 2.36
CA THR A 158 7.09 4.00 2.66
C THR A 158 6.03 5.09 2.73
N ALA A 159 6.31 6.21 3.39
CA ALA A 159 5.40 7.37 3.43
C ALA A 159 5.05 7.84 2.01
N ARG A 160 6.08 8.00 1.16
CA ARG A 160 5.91 8.39 -0.24
C ARG A 160 5.07 7.41 -1.04
N GLN A 161 5.30 6.11 -0.85
CA GLN A 161 4.55 5.06 -1.55
C GLN A 161 3.10 4.97 -1.08
N VAL A 162 2.83 5.11 0.23
CA VAL A 162 1.47 5.14 0.78
C VAL A 162 0.72 6.37 0.27
N ARG A 163 1.33 7.56 0.27
CA ARG A 163 0.73 8.76 -0.34
C ARG A 163 0.39 8.54 -1.82
N ALA A 164 1.32 7.98 -2.58
CA ALA A 164 1.12 7.70 -4.01
C ALA A 164 0.01 6.66 -4.24
N LEU A 165 -0.12 5.67 -3.34
CA LEU A 165 -1.25 4.74 -3.34
C LEU A 165 -2.56 5.48 -3.08
N CYS A 166 -2.64 6.32 -2.05
CA CYS A 166 -3.86 7.06 -1.74
C CYS A 166 -4.32 7.90 -2.95
N SER A 167 -3.38 8.59 -3.61
CA SER A 167 -3.67 9.34 -4.84
C SER A 167 -4.21 8.48 -5.98
N ARG A 168 -3.76 7.22 -6.09
CA ARG A 168 -4.31 6.29 -7.10
C ARG A 168 -5.73 5.85 -6.76
N ILE A 169 -6.02 5.60 -5.48
CA ILE A 169 -7.35 5.24 -5.01
C ILE A 169 -8.32 6.41 -5.19
N PHE A 170 -7.94 7.64 -4.83
CA PHE A 170 -8.76 8.82 -5.10
C PHE A 170 -9.02 9.02 -6.58
N ARG A 171 -8.00 8.89 -7.45
CA ARG A 171 -8.23 8.98 -8.90
C ARG A 171 -9.17 7.91 -9.44
N TYR A 172 -9.13 6.71 -8.87
CA TYR A 172 -10.10 5.66 -9.18
C TYR A 172 -11.52 6.04 -8.71
N ALA A 173 -11.64 6.63 -7.53
CA ALA A 173 -12.90 7.12 -6.99
C ALA A 173 -13.48 8.29 -7.81
N VAL A 174 -12.65 9.22 -8.26
CA VAL A 174 -13.05 10.29 -9.20
C VAL A 174 -13.55 9.71 -10.51
N ALA A 175 -12.83 8.74 -11.08
CA ALA A 175 -13.23 8.09 -12.33
C ALA A 175 -14.55 7.30 -12.22
N THR A 176 -14.97 6.95 -11.00
CA THR A 176 -16.21 6.21 -10.70
C THR A 176 -17.29 7.09 -10.06
N ASP A 177 -17.13 8.42 -10.09
CA ASP A 177 -18.06 9.42 -9.56
C ASP A 177 -18.37 9.27 -8.05
N ARG A 178 -17.35 8.86 -7.27
CA ARG A 178 -17.45 8.66 -5.80
C ARG A 178 -16.82 9.77 -4.98
N CYS A 179 -15.97 10.59 -5.59
CA CYS A 179 -15.44 11.83 -5.02
C CYS A 179 -15.07 12.82 -6.13
N GLU A 180 -14.90 14.10 -5.79
CA GLU A 180 -14.69 15.16 -6.79
C GLU A 180 -13.21 15.37 -7.13
N ASN A 181 -12.29 15.12 -6.19
CA ASN A 181 -10.88 15.45 -6.34
C ASN A 181 -9.95 14.44 -5.62
N ASP A 182 -8.63 14.63 -5.80
CA ASP A 182 -7.57 13.86 -5.12
C ASP A 182 -6.86 14.72 -4.06
N PRO A 183 -7.24 14.60 -2.78
CA PRO A 183 -6.58 15.30 -1.66
C PRO A 183 -5.13 14.83 -1.40
N ALA A 184 -4.72 13.66 -1.89
CA ALA A 184 -3.37 13.15 -1.69
C ALA A 184 -2.35 13.75 -2.67
N ALA A 185 -2.82 14.36 -3.76
CA ALA A 185 -1.98 15.00 -4.77
C ALA A 185 -1.20 16.19 -4.19
N VAL A 186 -1.86 17.04 -3.39
CA VAL A 186 -1.25 18.24 -2.79
C VAL A 186 -0.15 17.92 -1.77
N LEU A 187 -0.09 16.68 -1.28
CA LEU A 187 0.91 16.22 -0.32
C LEU A 187 2.25 15.81 -0.97
N THR A 188 2.41 15.97 -2.28
CA THR A 188 3.62 15.51 -3.03
C THR A 188 4.90 16.23 -2.59
N GLY A 189 4.82 17.43 -1.98
CA GLY A 189 5.96 18.16 -1.40
C GLY A 189 5.93 18.30 0.13
N ALA A 190 4.90 17.80 0.79
CA ALA A 190 4.74 17.94 2.24
C ALA A 190 5.55 16.91 3.05
N LEU A 191 6.09 15.89 2.38
CA LEU A 191 6.86 14.81 2.99
C LEU A 191 8.37 15.05 2.81
N VAL A 192 9.12 14.80 3.87
CA VAL A 192 10.59 14.84 3.86
C VAL A 192 11.11 13.78 2.90
N SER A 193 11.82 14.24 1.88
CA SER A 193 12.52 13.39 0.91
C SER A 193 14.03 13.46 1.22
N PRO A 194 14.58 12.52 2.00
CA PRO A 194 16.01 12.49 2.23
C PRO A 194 16.76 12.32 0.90
N PRO A 195 17.95 12.93 0.74
CA PRO A 195 18.74 12.76 -0.47
C PRO A 195 19.03 11.28 -0.70
N ARG A 196 18.88 10.85 -1.95
CA ARG A 196 19.02 9.45 -2.34
C ARG A 196 20.49 9.04 -2.26
N SER A 197 20.93 8.50 -1.13
CA SER A 197 22.22 7.81 -1.06
C SER A 197 22.07 6.44 -1.73
N GLY A 198 22.53 6.31 -2.97
CA GLY A 198 22.66 4.99 -3.60
C GLY A 198 23.66 4.12 -2.84
N TYR A 199 23.62 2.81 -3.08
CA TYR A 199 24.72 1.92 -2.72
C TYR A 199 25.70 1.92 -3.89
N PRO A 200 26.83 2.65 -3.84
CA PRO A 200 27.73 2.72 -4.97
C PRO A 200 28.34 1.35 -5.24
N ALA A 201 28.29 0.94 -6.51
CA ALA A 201 28.96 -0.26 -6.98
C ALA A 201 30.46 -0.18 -6.71
N ILE A 202 31.08 -1.33 -6.46
CA ILE A 202 32.54 -1.41 -6.41
C ILE A 202 33.05 -1.28 -7.85
N THR A 203 33.85 -0.26 -8.12
CA THR A 203 34.35 0.04 -9.48
C THR A 203 35.86 -0.13 -9.62
N ASN A 204 36.62 -0.13 -8.53
CA ASN A 204 38.07 -0.28 -8.58
C ASN A 204 38.51 -1.75 -8.46
N ARG A 205 39.64 -2.07 -9.12
CA ARG A 205 40.16 -3.44 -9.23
C ARG A 205 40.53 -4.04 -7.87
N GLU A 206 41.06 -3.24 -6.95
CA GLU A 206 41.55 -3.69 -5.65
C GLU A 206 40.41 -4.16 -4.74
N GLU A 207 39.33 -3.38 -4.65
CA GLU A 207 38.13 -3.73 -3.90
C GLU A 207 37.40 -4.92 -4.54
N VAL A 208 37.34 -5.01 -5.87
CA VAL A 208 36.81 -6.22 -6.54
C VAL A 208 37.65 -7.44 -6.16
N GLY A 209 38.98 -7.32 -6.20
CA GLY A 209 39.89 -8.38 -5.78
C GLY A 209 39.68 -8.81 -4.33
N ALA A 210 39.49 -7.84 -3.42
CA ALA A 210 39.19 -8.09 -2.01
C ALA A 210 37.84 -8.80 -1.83
N LEU A 211 36.79 -8.35 -2.52
CA LEU A 211 35.48 -9.01 -2.52
C LEU A 211 35.60 -10.46 -3.00
N MET A 212 36.26 -10.70 -4.14
CA MET A 212 36.39 -12.05 -4.69
C MET A 212 37.18 -12.99 -3.77
N ARG A 213 38.19 -12.49 -3.05
CA ARG A 213 38.90 -13.27 -2.01
C ARG A 213 37.97 -13.58 -0.83
N ALA A 214 37.21 -12.60 -0.35
CA ALA A 214 36.26 -12.80 0.74
C ALA A 214 35.17 -13.81 0.38
N LEU A 215 34.63 -13.76 -0.85
CA LEU A 215 33.65 -14.72 -1.35
C LEU A 215 34.23 -16.14 -1.46
N ARG A 216 35.49 -16.30 -1.87
CA ARG A 216 36.16 -17.61 -1.90
C ARG A 216 36.43 -18.18 -0.50
N GLY A 217 36.70 -17.31 0.47
CA GLY A 217 36.95 -17.70 1.86
C GLY A 217 35.68 -17.83 2.71
N TYR A 218 34.48 -17.67 2.13
CA TYR A 218 33.23 -17.79 2.87
C TYR A 218 33.03 -19.24 3.35
N ALA A 219 33.06 -19.44 4.67
CA ALA A 219 32.96 -20.75 5.32
C ALA A 219 31.52 -21.17 5.68
N GLY A 220 30.52 -20.49 5.14
CA GLY A 220 29.12 -20.86 5.34
C GLY A 220 28.67 -21.99 4.44
N GLU A 221 27.37 -22.09 4.26
CA GLU A 221 26.75 -23.20 3.54
C GLU A 221 27.13 -23.19 2.02
N PRO A 222 27.47 -24.35 1.41
CA PRO A 222 28.04 -24.42 0.06
C PRO A 222 27.17 -23.85 -1.07
N THR A 223 25.84 -24.02 -1.02
CA THR A 223 24.94 -23.46 -2.04
C THR A 223 24.92 -21.94 -1.96
N THR A 224 24.93 -21.37 -0.76
CA THR A 224 25.02 -19.93 -0.50
C THR A 224 26.36 -19.36 -0.96
N ALA A 225 27.47 -20.03 -0.64
CA ALA A 225 28.81 -19.65 -1.09
C ALA A 225 28.90 -19.60 -2.63
N THR A 226 28.34 -20.61 -3.28
CA THR A 226 28.31 -20.73 -4.73
C THR A 226 27.40 -19.66 -5.36
N ALA A 227 26.22 -19.41 -4.79
CA ALA A 227 25.30 -18.38 -5.27
C ALA A 227 25.94 -16.99 -5.25
N LEU A 228 26.67 -16.64 -4.19
CA LEU A 228 27.41 -15.37 -4.10
C LEU A 228 28.49 -15.25 -5.19
N ARG A 229 29.23 -16.33 -5.45
CA ARG A 229 30.23 -16.35 -6.53
C ARG A 229 29.56 -16.19 -7.90
N VAL A 230 28.47 -16.90 -8.16
CA VAL A 230 27.72 -16.80 -9.41
C VAL A 230 27.22 -15.38 -9.62
N LEU A 231 26.69 -14.73 -8.58
CA LEU A 231 26.30 -13.31 -8.64
C LEU A 231 27.46 -12.40 -9.03
N ALA A 232 28.63 -12.59 -8.41
CA ALA A 232 29.79 -11.77 -8.69
C ALA A 232 30.35 -11.95 -10.11
N TYR A 233 30.23 -13.16 -10.69
CA TYR A 233 30.70 -13.43 -12.05
C TYR A 233 29.70 -13.08 -13.15
N THR A 234 28.40 -13.20 -12.88
CA THR A 234 27.35 -13.09 -13.91
C THR A 234 26.57 -11.79 -13.85
N PHE A 235 26.63 -11.06 -12.73
CA PHE A 235 25.83 -9.85 -12.47
C PHE A 235 24.31 -10.05 -12.62
N LEU A 236 23.85 -11.30 -12.62
CA LEU A 236 22.44 -11.64 -12.50
C LEU A 236 21.88 -11.02 -11.21
N ARG A 237 20.58 -10.74 -11.19
CA ARG A 237 19.93 -10.28 -9.96
C ARG A 237 19.93 -11.42 -8.94
N PRO A 238 20.03 -11.12 -7.63
CA PRO A 238 19.91 -12.14 -6.57
C PRO A 238 18.73 -13.08 -6.76
N GLY A 239 17.55 -12.52 -7.07
CA GLY A 239 16.33 -13.28 -7.33
C GLY A 239 16.40 -14.21 -8.55
N GLU A 240 17.16 -13.82 -9.57
CA GLU A 240 17.38 -14.64 -10.77
C GLU A 240 18.26 -15.85 -10.42
N VAL A 241 19.40 -15.61 -9.73
CA VAL A 241 20.35 -16.67 -9.34
C VAL A 241 19.70 -17.70 -8.41
N ILE A 242 19.06 -17.28 -7.32
CA ILE A 242 18.46 -18.23 -6.36
C ILE A 242 17.36 -19.08 -7.00
N SER A 243 16.72 -18.57 -8.06
CA SER A 243 15.63 -19.27 -8.76
C SER A 243 16.10 -20.19 -9.89
N LEU A 244 17.41 -20.28 -10.14
CA LEU A 244 17.96 -21.10 -11.20
C LEU A 244 17.63 -22.57 -11.00
N ARG A 245 17.24 -23.19 -12.11
CA ARG A 245 16.98 -24.63 -12.24
C ARG A 245 18.12 -25.29 -12.97
N TRP A 246 18.33 -26.58 -12.73
CA TRP A 246 19.32 -27.37 -13.47
C TRP A 246 19.07 -27.35 -14.98
N THR A 247 17.79 -27.31 -15.36
CA THR A 247 17.33 -27.19 -16.75
C THR A 247 17.59 -25.82 -17.39
N ASP A 248 17.92 -24.80 -16.60
CA ASP A 248 18.20 -23.46 -17.13
C ASP A 248 19.63 -23.34 -17.67
N VAL A 249 20.49 -24.34 -17.42
CA VAL A 249 21.90 -24.30 -17.79
C VAL A 249 22.14 -25.20 -19.00
N ASP A 250 22.51 -24.58 -20.12
CA ASP A 250 23.12 -25.29 -21.24
C ASP A 250 24.61 -25.47 -20.94
N TRP A 251 24.98 -26.72 -20.65
CA TRP A 251 26.35 -27.08 -20.29
C TRP A 251 27.30 -27.14 -21.49
N SER A 252 26.77 -27.34 -22.69
CA SER A 252 27.55 -27.42 -23.92
C SER A 252 27.92 -26.02 -24.40
N GLU A 253 26.93 -25.13 -24.46
CA GLU A 253 27.09 -23.73 -24.86
C GLU A 253 27.57 -22.83 -23.71
N ARG A 254 27.63 -23.35 -22.48
CA ARG A 254 27.93 -22.58 -21.25
C ARG A 254 27.05 -21.34 -21.17
N LEU A 255 25.74 -21.58 -21.17
CA LEU A 255 24.73 -20.53 -21.19
C LEU A 255 23.69 -20.77 -20.10
N ILE A 256 23.38 -19.74 -19.32
CA ILE A 256 22.17 -19.72 -18.48
C ILE A 256 21.04 -19.09 -19.31
N SER A 257 19.91 -19.78 -19.40
CA SER A 257 18.69 -19.32 -20.08
C SER A 257 17.52 -19.25 -19.10
N ILE A 258 17.15 -18.03 -18.70
CA ILE A 258 15.98 -17.79 -17.85
C ILE A 258 14.77 -17.49 -18.75
N PRO A 259 13.70 -18.31 -18.74
CA PRO A 259 12.53 -18.13 -19.59
C PRO A 259 11.80 -16.81 -19.35
N ALA A 260 11.20 -16.27 -20.42
CA ALA A 260 10.39 -15.04 -20.39
C ALA A 260 9.31 -15.04 -19.30
N ALA A 261 8.64 -16.18 -19.10
CA ALA A 261 7.59 -16.33 -18.10
C ALA A 261 8.05 -16.08 -16.65
N ARG A 262 9.35 -16.24 -16.37
CA ARG A 262 9.94 -15.93 -15.05
C ARG A 262 10.54 -14.52 -15.00
N MET A 263 10.45 -13.75 -16.08
CA MET A 263 11.08 -12.45 -16.20
C MET A 263 10.09 -11.30 -16.18
N LYS A 264 10.45 -10.25 -15.43
CA LYS A 264 9.59 -9.07 -15.23
C LYS A 264 9.19 -8.38 -16.54
N MET A 265 10.05 -8.43 -17.56
CA MET A 265 9.83 -7.78 -18.86
C MET A 265 9.35 -8.76 -19.96
N ASN A 266 8.96 -9.98 -19.58
CA ASN A 266 8.50 -11.04 -20.50
C ASN A 266 9.44 -11.29 -21.70
N ARG A 267 10.75 -11.20 -21.45
CA ARG A 267 11.81 -11.49 -22.42
C ARG A 267 12.76 -12.51 -21.79
N PRO A 268 13.20 -13.56 -22.51
CA PRO A 268 14.18 -14.49 -21.98
C PRO A 268 15.49 -13.75 -21.67
N HIS A 269 16.14 -14.15 -20.59
CA HIS A 269 17.44 -13.61 -20.20
C HIS A 269 18.50 -14.68 -20.41
N LEU A 270 19.36 -14.44 -21.41
CA LEU A 270 20.46 -15.32 -21.78
C LEU A 270 21.76 -14.74 -21.21
N VAL A 271 22.48 -15.53 -20.42
CA VAL A 271 23.72 -15.11 -19.74
C VAL A 271 24.82 -16.13 -19.99
N PRO A 272 25.84 -15.80 -20.81
CA PRO A 272 27.01 -16.64 -20.96
C PRO A 272 27.73 -16.83 -19.63
N ILE A 273 28.17 -18.05 -19.32
CA ILE A 273 28.86 -18.36 -18.08
C ILE A 273 30.33 -18.70 -18.31
N SER A 274 31.18 -18.19 -17.43
CA SER A 274 32.60 -18.53 -17.43
C SER A 274 32.83 -19.97 -16.97
N ARG A 275 34.03 -20.49 -17.25
CA ARG A 275 34.47 -21.81 -16.75
C ARG A 275 34.31 -21.91 -15.23
N GLN A 276 34.67 -20.85 -14.50
CA GLN A 276 34.60 -20.80 -13.04
C GLN A 276 33.15 -20.90 -12.53
N VAL A 277 32.19 -20.34 -13.27
CA VAL A 277 30.77 -20.45 -12.93
C VAL A 277 30.26 -21.85 -13.21
N ALA A 278 30.56 -22.41 -14.40
CA ALA A 278 30.15 -23.76 -14.76
C ALA A 278 30.69 -24.81 -13.77
N GLU A 279 31.97 -24.73 -13.41
CA GLU A 279 32.61 -25.60 -12.41
C GLU A 279 31.94 -25.46 -11.04
N ALA A 280 31.68 -24.22 -10.59
CA ALA A 280 31.04 -23.98 -9.30
C ALA A 280 29.61 -24.51 -9.24
N LEU A 281 28.83 -24.37 -10.33
CA LEU A 281 27.48 -24.92 -10.41
C LEU A 281 27.53 -26.46 -10.42
N ARG A 282 28.37 -27.10 -11.25
CA ARG A 282 28.49 -28.57 -11.27
C ARG A 282 28.89 -29.17 -9.93
N ALA A 283 29.72 -28.47 -9.14
CA ALA A 283 30.11 -28.93 -7.81
C ALA A 283 28.92 -29.09 -6.84
N LEU A 284 27.79 -28.42 -7.09
CA LEU A 284 26.56 -28.58 -6.30
C LEU A 284 25.68 -29.75 -6.76
N GLN A 285 25.93 -30.32 -7.93
CA GLN A 285 25.08 -31.36 -8.52
C GLN A 285 24.94 -32.61 -7.64
N PRO A 286 26.00 -33.13 -6.99
CA PRO A 286 25.87 -34.27 -6.08
C PRO A 286 24.96 -34.03 -4.87
N TRP A 287 24.69 -32.77 -4.52
CA TRP A 287 23.96 -32.38 -3.31
C TRP A 287 22.52 -31.93 -3.60
N THR A 288 22.30 -31.38 -4.80
CA THR A 288 21.04 -30.70 -5.15
C THR A 288 20.48 -31.14 -6.50
N GLY A 289 21.15 -32.06 -7.19
CA GLY A 289 20.80 -32.53 -8.54
C GLY A 289 19.51 -33.34 -8.62
N ASP A 290 19.06 -33.96 -7.52
CA ASP A 290 17.81 -34.70 -7.46
C ASP A 290 16.57 -33.78 -7.51
N GLY A 291 16.75 -32.50 -7.15
CA GLY A 291 15.71 -31.49 -7.18
C GLY A 291 15.77 -30.63 -8.45
N PRO A 292 14.71 -29.87 -8.76
CA PRO A 292 14.72 -28.98 -9.93
C PRO A 292 15.61 -27.74 -9.74
N LEU A 293 15.90 -27.33 -8.51
CA LEU A 293 16.59 -26.08 -8.16
C LEU A 293 18.08 -26.31 -7.89
N ILE A 294 18.93 -25.40 -8.36
CA ILE A 294 20.36 -25.40 -8.04
C ILE A 294 20.62 -24.91 -6.61
N PHE A 295 19.80 -23.98 -6.11
CA PHE A 295 19.95 -23.35 -4.79
C PHE A 295 18.72 -23.59 -3.89
N PRO A 296 18.42 -24.85 -3.50
CA PRO A 296 17.27 -25.17 -2.67
C PRO A 296 17.44 -24.68 -1.23
N SER A 297 16.32 -24.37 -0.58
CA SER A 297 16.27 -24.01 0.84
C SER A 297 16.32 -25.25 1.73
N LEU A 298 17.31 -25.31 2.63
CA LEU A 298 17.41 -26.35 3.65
C LEU A 298 16.23 -26.36 4.64
N ARG A 299 15.57 -25.21 4.85
CA ARG A 299 14.47 -25.05 5.82
C ARG A 299 13.09 -25.22 5.20
N ALA A 300 12.99 -25.19 3.88
CA ALA A 300 11.72 -25.19 3.17
C ALA A 300 11.85 -26.03 1.89
N PRO A 301 11.59 -27.35 1.96
CA PRO A 301 11.67 -28.24 0.82
C PRO A 301 10.88 -27.72 -0.38
N GLY A 302 11.45 -27.83 -1.57
CA GLY A 302 10.83 -27.36 -2.82
C GLY A 302 10.90 -25.84 -3.06
N LYS A 303 11.44 -25.05 -2.13
CA LYS A 303 11.67 -23.60 -2.33
C LYS A 303 13.15 -23.31 -2.51
N ALA A 304 13.46 -22.22 -3.22
CA ALA A 304 14.81 -21.67 -3.29
C ALA A 304 15.23 -21.01 -1.97
N ILE A 305 16.54 -20.85 -1.75
CA ILE A 305 17.06 -19.94 -0.72
C ILE A 305 16.52 -18.52 -0.92
N SER A 306 16.46 -17.72 0.15
CA SER A 306 15.92 -16.36 0.07
C SER A 306 16.98 -15.33 -0.32
N ASN A 307 16.58 -14.20 -0.91
CA ASN A 307 17.48 -13.06 -1.12
C ASN A 307 18.14 -12.59 0.19
N ASN A 308 17.44 -12.73 1.32
CA ASN A 308 17.99 -12.36 2.63
C ASN A 308 19.14 -13.28 3.07
N THR A 309 19.13 -14.55 2.63
CA THR A 309 20.24 -15.48 2.86
C THR A 309 21.52 -14.92 2.25
N LEU A 310 21.45 -14.44 1.01
CA LEU A 310 22.58 -13.83 0.32
C LEU A 310 23.00 -12.51 0.96
N ASN A 311 22.04 -11.65 1.32
CA ASN A 311 22.33 -10.37 1.98
C ASN A 311 23.02 -10.54 3.34
N ALA A 312 22.63 -11.56 4.11
CA ALA A 312 23.24 -11.88 5.40
C ALA A 312 24.63 -12.53 5.24
N ALA A 313 24.86 -13.24 4.14
CA ALA A 313 26.12 -13.91 3.85
C ALA A 313 27.17 -13.00 3.18
N LEU A 314 26.74 -11.88 2.59
CA LEU A 314 27.65 -10.90 2.01
C LEU A 314 28.61 -10.37 3.08
N PRO A 315 29.94 -10.45 2.86
CA PRO A 315 30.91 -9.89 3.77
C PRO A 315 30.61 -8.41 4.00
N ALA A 316 30.68 -7.96 5.25
CA ALA A 316 30.48 -6.55 5.56
C ALA A 316 31.45 -5.72 4.74
N ARG A 317 30.94 -4.82 3.89
CA ARG A 317 31.78 -3.84 3.19
C ARG A 317 32.55 -3.05 4.27
N PRO A 318 33.84 -2.77 4.10
CA PRO A 318 34.47 -1.70 4.85
C PRO A 318 33.66 -0.44 4.56
N ARG A 319 32.84 0.02 5.51
CA ARG A 319 32.15 1.29 5.33
C ARG A 319 33.26 2.34 5.18
N PRO A 320 33.22 3.22 4.17
CA PRO A 320 34.08 4.39 4.20
C PRO A 320 33.80 5.08 5.54
N ARG A 321 34.85 5.32 6.33
CA ARG A 321 34.73 6.13 7.55
C ARG A 321 34.13 7.45 7.11
N ARG A 322 32.87 7.71 7.47
CA ARG A 322 32.31 9.05 7.35
C ARG A 322 33.10 9.91 8.32
N ALA A 323 33.57 11.06 7.84
CA ALA A 323 34.37 11.98 8.64
C ALA A 323 33.56 12.66 9.77
N ASP A 324 32.24 12.47 9.83
CA ASP A 324 31.35 13.24 10.73
C ASP A 324 30.33 12.38 11.51
N GLU A 325 30.75 11.26 12.11
CA GLU A 325 29.87 10.52 13.04
C GLU A 325 30.55 10.29 14.40
N ASP A 326 30.95 11.38 15.07
CA ASP A 326 31.07 11.42 16.54
C ASP A 326 29.69 11.66 17.13
N HIS A 327 28.86 10.61 17.20
CA HIS A 327 27.76 10.51 18.17
C HIS A 327 27.52 9.03 18.51
N PRO A 328 27.66 8.61 19.78
CA PRO A 328 27.59 7.22 20.15
C PRO A 328 26.12 6.77 20.25
N CYS A 329 25.61 6.10 19.22
CA CYS A 329 24.31 5.43 19.33
C CYS A 329 24.49 4.05 19.96
N SER A 330 24.02 3.94 21.20
CA SER A 330 23.92 2.76 22.04
C SER A 330 23.16 1.62 21.35
N HIS A 331 23.83 0.49 21.11
CA HIS A 331 23.33 -0.88 21.32
C HIS A 331 24.44 -1.86 20.93
N ARG A 332 25.47 -1.93 21.79
CA ARG A 332 26.42 -3.04 21.82
C ARG A 332 26.16 -3.77 23.14
N GLN A 333 25.29 -4.78 23.10
CA GLN A 333 25.05 -5.65 24.24
C GLN A 333 25.33 -7.09 23.85
N ARG A 334 26.17 -7.69 24.72
CA ARG A 334 26.51 -9.10 24.93
C ARG A 334 27.54 -9.66 23.97
N GLN A 335 28.53 -10.46 24.37
CA GLN A 335 29.12 -11.00 25.63
C GLN A 335 30.41 -11.68 25.09
N GLY A 336 31.54 -11.87 25.76
CA GLY A 336 32.03 -11.70 27.12
C GLY A 336 33.47 -12.27 27.16
N ILE A 337 34.02 -12.37 28.36
CA ILE A 337 35.11 -13.28 28.75
C ILE A 337 36.51 -12.91 28.21
N HIS A 338 37.28 -12.19 29.03
CA HIS A 338 38.65 -12.57 29.41
C HIS A 338 39.19 -11.66 30.54
N ARG A 339 39.40 -12.26 31.72
CA ARG A 339 40.60 -12.04 32.56
C ARG A 339 41.47 -13.31 32.38
N PRO A 340 42.79 -13.31 32.58
CA PRO A 340 43.47 -12.63 33.69
C PRO A 340 44.85 -11.99 33.39
N ALA A 341 45.40 -11.37 34.45
CA ALA A 341 46.83 -11.09 34.72
C ALA A 341 47.44 -9.91 33.89
N VAL A 342 48.34 -9.06 34.38
CA VAL A 342 49.42 -9.15 35.38
C VAL A 342 49.68 -7.73 35.94
N ARG A 343 49.99 -7.60 37.24
CA ARG A 343 50.53 -6.37 37.88
C ARG A 343 51.97 -6.14 37.42
N PRO A 344 52.43 -4.90 37.14
CA PRO A 344 53.86 -4.62 37.18
C PRO A 344 54.26 -4.18 38.59
N ALA A 345 55.16 -4.97 39.18
CA ALA A 345 56.05 -4.51 40.24
C ALA A 345 57.15 -3.66 39.60
N GLN A 346 57.37 -2.44 40.12
CA GLN A 346 58.60 -1.69 39.87
C GLN A 346 59.03 -1.05 41.19
N ALA A 347 60.11 -1.58 41.77
CA ALA A 347 60.86 -0.94 42.83
C ALA A 347 62.34 -1.35 42.73
N ARG A 348 63.18 -0.34 42.54
CA ARG A 348 64.62 -0.22 42.91
C ARG A 348 65.67 -0.96 42.09
N SER A 349 66.49 -0.19 41.36
CA SER A 349 67.93 0.02 41.63
C SER A 349 68.43 1.22 40.81
N HIS A 350 68.92 2.26 41.48
CA HIS A 350 70.33 2.67 41.60
C HIS A 350 70.85 3.60 40.49
N GLY A 351 71.32 4.79 40.90
CA GLY A 351 72.19 5.66 40.11
C GLY A 351 72.00 7.15 40.39
N GLN A 352 72.49 7.64 41.54
CA GLN A 352 72.82 9.06 41.72
C GLN A 352 74.30 9.27 41.35
N PRO A 353 74.66 10.46 40.82
CA PRO A 353 75.95 11.05 41.11
C PRO A 353 75.79 12.38 41.86
N ARG A 354 76.64 12.51 42.90
CA ARG A 354 76.93 13.65 43.78
C ARG A 354 75.93 13.99 44.89
#